data_AF-A0A838MYT5-F1
#
_entry.id   AF-A0A838MYT5-F1
#
_cell.length_a   1.000
_cell.length_b   1.000
_cell.length_c   1.000
_cell.angle_alpha   90.00
_cell.angle_beta   90.00
_cell.angle_gamma   90.00
#
_symmetry.space_group_name_H-M   'P 1'
#
loop_
_entity.id
_entity.type
_entity.pdbx_description
1 polymer ?
#
loop_
_entity_poly.entity_id
_entity_poly.type
_entity_poly.pdbx_seq_one_letter_code
_entity_poly.pdbx_strand_id
1 'polypeptide(L)'
;IRAPKFAAAKGLSNVPASSLDIPTTILALAGVSHPKDWGGRDLRPVLTGSRKHGIDYAISEWADTESQFRHYTHRLIRTPHYKLVRWDQPDKPDELYDLVADPHETTNLINKPTVRSVRDGLLRRLNVWMERTDDPARFWAKKSGKTPNQAEEARAEAELRAGLEDKTPVKVDPRVFDAYVGRYEFVTRMAVSISKEGDRLFFLGDFGGKSELIPKSENEFLHRNLPMRFTFVKDEKGRVTHLVRRNSLAPDVRTIDMKARKIE
;
A
#
# COMPACT_ATOMS: atom_id res chain seq x y z
N ILE A 1 5.28 22.47 12.81
CA ILE A 1 6.60 22.45 13.50
C ILE A 1 6.61 23.59 14.51
N ARG A 2 6.84 23.32 15.81
CA ARG A 2 7.04 24.35 16.83
C ARG A 2 8.52 24.39 17.19
N ALA A 3 9.22 25.46 16.81
CA ALA A 3 10.66 25.61 17.03
C ALA A 3 10.94 26.90 17.82
N PRO A 4 11.56 26.84 19.02
CA PRO A 4 11.69 28.00 19.93
C PRO A 4 12.42 29.22 19.36
N LYS A 5 13.33 29.02 18.39
CA LYS A 5 14.18 30.06 17.80
C LYS A 5 13.69 30.60 16.45
N PHE A 6 12.61 30.07 15.90
CA PHE A 6 12.08 30.49 14.62
C PHE A 6 10.83 31.32 14.89
N ALA A 7 10.88 32.62 14.56
CA ALA A 7 9.72 33.50 14.65
C ALA A 7 8.60 32.85 13.84
N ALA A 8 7.57 32.37 14.56
CA ALA A 8 6.55 31.53 13.98
C ALA A 8 5.91 32.27 12.81
N ALA A 9 6.08 31.76 11.58
CA ALA A 9 5.07 31.96 10.57
C ALA A 9 3.72 31.62 11.24
N LYS A 10 2.90 32.63 11.51
CA LYS A 10 1.63 32.46 12.20
C LYS A 10 0.63 31.88 11.21
N GLY A 11 -0.06 30.83 11.62
CA GLY A 11 -1.14 30.22 10.85
C GLY A 11 -0.78 28.92 10.13
N LEU A 12 -1.73 28.45 9.33
CA LEU A 12 -1.61 27.23 8.54
C LEU A 12 -0.83 27.52 7.26
N SER A 13 0.06 26.61 6.88
CA SER A 13 0.76 26.65 5.60
C SER A 13 0.20 25.58 4.68
N ASN A 14 -0.02 25.92 3.41
CA ASN A 14 -0.43 24.99 2.36
C ASN A 14 0.74 24.54 1.46
N VAL A 15 2.00 24.77 1.89
CA VAL A 15 3.14 24.31 1.11
C VAL A 15 3.11 22.78 0.99
N PRO A 16 3.42 22.24 -0.21
CA PRO A 16 3.48 20.81 -0.42
C PRO A 16 4.80 20.26 0.14
N ALA A 17 4.81 20.01 1.45
CA ALA A 17 5.89 19.33 2.15
C ALA A 17 5.75 17.80 2.05
N SER A 18 6.87 17.09 2.13
CA SER A 18 6.98 15.63 2.14
C SER A 18 7.54 15.13 3.48
N SER A 19 7.25 13.87 3.84
CA SER A 19 7.90 13.20 4.97
C SER A 19 9.42 13.16 4.85
N LEU A 20 9.95 13.15 3.62
CA LEU A 20 11.39 13.21 3.33
C LEU A 20 12.02 14.55 3.73
N ASP A 21 11.23 15.63 3.79
CA ASP A 21 11.71 16.96 4.18
C ASP A 21 11.99 17.04 5.70
N ILE A 22 11.41 16.14 6.51
CA ILE A 22 11.53 16.12 7.98
C ILE A 22 12.98 15.91 8.45
N PRO A 23 13.69 14.82 8.10
CA PRO A 23 15.04 14.59 8.59
C PRO A 23 16.01 15.68 8.12
N THR A 24 15.86 16.14 6.87
CA THR A 24 16.62 17.26 6.31
C THR A 24 16.44 18.54 7.12
N THR A 25 15.19 18.88 7.46
CA THR A 25 14.87 20.05 8.26
C THR A 25 15.40 19.94 9.69
N ILE A 26 15.32 18.76 10.32
CA ILE A 26 15.85 18.54 11.67
C ILE A 26 17.36 18.78 11.71
N LEU A 27 18.12 18.21 10.76
CA LEU A 27 19.56 18.45 10.68
C LEU A 27 19.89 19.92 10.46
N ALA A 28 19.16 20.58 9.55
CA ALA A 28 19.35 22.00 9.27
C ALA A 28 19.03 22.89 10.49
N LEU A 29 18.03 22.53 11.29
CA LEU A 29 17.73 23.19 12.57
C LEU A 29 18.82 22.97 13.62
N ALA A 30 19.50 21.82 13.59
CA ALA A 30 20.63 21.50 14.45
C ALA A 30 21.97 22.12 13.97
N GLY A 31 21.99 22.79 12.81
CA GLY A 31 23.21 23.34 12.22
C GLY A 31 24.09 22.29 11.55
N VAL A 32 23.54 21.11 11.23
CA VAL A 32 24.23 19.99 10.59
C VAL A 32 23.84 19.91 9.12
N SER A 33 24.81 19.71 8.23
CA SER A 33 24.55 19.42 6.82
C SER A 33 24.02 17.99 6.63
N HIS A 34 23.01 17.81 5.80
CA HIS A 34 22.57 16.49 5.37
C HIS A 34 23.37 16.01 4.15
N PRO A 35 23.40 14.69 3.88
CA PRO A 35 23.95 14.14 2.64
C PRO A 35 23.30 14.74 1.38
N LYS A 36 24.08 14.95 0.31
CA LYS A 36 23.62 15.61 -0.93
C LYS A 36 22.62 14.78 -1.73
N ASP A 37 22.64 13.47 -1.55
CA ASP A 37 21.80 12.47 -2.21
C ASP A 37 20.43 12.31 -1.55
N TRP A 38 20.19 12.91 -0.37
CA TRP A 38 18.88 12.90 0.24
C TRP A 38 17.85 13.63 -0.62
N GLY A 39 16.67 13.00 -0.79
CA GLY A 39 15.57 13.58 -1.56
C GLY A 39 14.79 14.68 -0.83
N GLY A 40 15.06 14.89 0.46
CA GLY A 40 14.38 15.88 1.29
C GLY A 40 14.91 17.30 1.12
N ARG A 41 14.06 18.28 1.43
CA ARG A 41 14.37 19.71 1.38
C ARG A 41 14.32 20.34 2.76
N ASP A 42 15.07 21.43 2.92
CA ASP A 42 15.07 22.22 4.15
C ASP A 42 13.82 23.12 4.22
N LEU A 43 12.94 22.86 5.19
CA LEU A 43 11.72 23.65 5.40
C LEU A 43 11.94 24.93 6.21
N ARG A 44 13.15 25.23 6.73
CA ARG A 44 13.41 26.45 7.51
C ARG A 44 12.93 27.73 6.82
N PRO A 45 13.12 27.94 5.50
CA PRO A 45 12.61 29.13 4.82
C PRO A 45 11.09 29.29 4.94
N VAL A 46 10.33 28.18 4.94
CA VAL A 46 8.87 28.21 5.15
C VAL A 46 8.57 28.60 6.61
N LEU A 47 9.28 28.03 7.57
CA LEU A 47 9.07 28.27 9.00
C LEU A 47 9.34 29.74 9.39
N THR A 48 10.24 30.42 8.69
CA THR A 48 10.53 31.85 8.87
C THR A 48 9.61 32.77 8.04
N GLY A 49 8.64 32.22 7.31
CA GLY A 49 7.71 33.00 6.48
C GLY A 49 8.32 33.57 5.19
N SER A 50 9.42 32.99 4.68
CA SER A 50 9.99 33.40 3.40
C SER A 50 9.01 33.10 2.27
N ARG A 51 8.70 34.11 1.45
CA ARG A 51 7.90 33.94 0.22
C ARG A 51 8.67 33.22 -0.90
N LYS A 52 10.00 33.13 -0.80
CA LYS A 52 10.88 32.46 -1.78
C LYS A 52 11.47 31.20 -1.16
N HIS A 53 10.61 30.26 -0.78
CA HIS A 53 11.03 29.01 -0.14
C HIS A 53 11.38 27.90 -1.16
N GLY A 54 10.91 27.98 -2.42
CA GLY A 54 11.24 27.00 -3.47
C GLY A 54 10.60 25.62 -3.27
N ILE A 55 9.50 25.57 -2.53
CA ILE A 55 8.78 24.33 -2.17
C ILE A 55 7.43 24.37 -2.87
N ASP A 56 7.46 24.11 -4.17
CA ASP A 56 6.30 24.35 -5.04
C ASP A 56 5.55 23.06 -5.40
N TYR A 57 6.12 21.90 -5.05
CA TYR A 57 5.48 20.59 -5.21
C TYR A 57 5.97 19.57 -4.15
N ALA A 58 5.21 18.50 -3.94
CA ALA A 58 5.58 17.29 -3.21
C ALA A 58 5.34 16.09 -4.10
N ILE A 59 6.09 15.01 -3.87
CA ILE A 59 5.90 13.74 -4.54
C ILE A 59 5.60 12.66 -3.51
N SER A 60 4.69 11.77 -3.88
CA SER A 60 4.37 10.55 -3.15
C SER A 60 4.36 9.38 -4.13
N GLU A 61 4.62 8.19 -3.63
CA GLU A 61 4.61 6.97 -4.40
C GLU A 61 3.87 5.85 -3.68
N TRP A 62 3.23 5.01 -4.49
CA TRP A 62 2.90 3.64 -4.13
C TRP A 62 3.63 2.77 -5.14
N ALA A 63 4.67 2.06 -4.71
CA ALA A 63 5.59 1.32 -5.58
C ALA A 63 5.47 -0.20 -5.42
N ASP A 64 4.38 -0.68 -4.83
CA ASP A 64 4.14 -2.09 -4.62
C ASP A 64 3.82 -2.79 -5.93
N THR A 65 4.73 -3.60 -6.44
CA THR A 65 4.53 -4.36 -7.69
C THR A 65 4.12 -5.79 -7.46
N GLU A 66 4.11 -6.26 -6.22
CA GLU A 66 4.10 -7.68 -5.89
C GLU A 66 2.91 -8.10 -5.01
N SER A 67 2.23 -7.15 -4.36
CA SER A 67 1.10 -7.47 -3.47
C SER A 67 -0.27 -7.32 -4.13
N GLN A 68 -1.33 -7.66 -3.38
CA GLN A 68 -2.74 -7.55 -3.81
C GLN A 68 -3.12 -6.10 -4.11
N PHE A 69 -2.33 -5.17 -3.59
CA PHE A 69 -2.46 -3.75 -3.83
C PHE A 69 -1.61 -3.27 -5.02
N ARG A 70 -1.02 -4.17 -5.82
CA ARG A 70 -0.22 -3.79 -7.00
C ARG A 70 -0.99 -2.97 -8.02
N HIS A 71 -2.31 -3.16 -8.09
CA HIS A 71 -3.19 -2.39 -8.96
C HIS A 71 -3.31 -0.91 -8.54
N TYR A 72 -2.79 -0.54 -7.36
CA TYR A 72 -2.67 0.83 -6.89
C TYR A 72 -1.28 1.44 -7.12
N THR A 73 -0.38 0.81 -7.89
CA THR A 73 0.96 1.37 -8.18
C THR A 73 0.85 2.71 -8.90
N HIS A 74 1.40 3.76 -8.30
CA HIS A 74 1.38 5.10 -8.86
C HIS A 74 2.55 5.98 -8.41
N ARG A 75 2.75 7.06 -9.16
CA ARG A 75 3.52 8.24 -8.75
C ARG A 75 2.57 9.43 -8.73
N LEU A 76 2.70 10.27 -7.71
CA LEU A 76 1.85 11.41 -7.48
C LEU A 76 2.71 12.65 -7.33
N ILE A 77 2.34 13.73 -8.03
CA ILE A 77 2.88 15.07 -7.81
C ILE A 77 1.77 16.00 -7.37
N ARG A 78 1.96 16.69 -6.25
CA ARG A 78 1.02 17.64 -5.66
C ARG A 78 1.65 19.02 -5.58
N THR A 79 0.90 20.04 -5.95
CA THR A 79 1.19 21.47 -5.73
C THR A 79 0.12 22.04 -4.78
N PRO A 80 0.18 23.33 -4.38
CA PRO A 80 -0.92 23.93 -3.62
C PRO A 80 -2.27 23.92 -4.35
N HIS A 81 -2.28 23.86 -5.69
CA HIS A 81 -3.50 24.01 -6.50
C HIS A 81 -3.92 22.73 -7.22
N TYR A 82 -2.97 21.88 -7.60
CA TYR A 82 -3.25 20.70 -8.42
C TYR A 82 -2.56 19.45 -7.87
N LYS A 83 -3.22 18.31 -8.01
CA LYS A 83 -2.63 16.99 -7.82
C LYS A 83 -2.75 16.19 -9.10
N LEU A 84 -1.66 15.57 -9.52
CA LEU A 84 -1.62 14.64 -10.63
C LEU A 84 -1.18 13.26 -10.12
N VAL A 85 -1.90 12.21 -10.51
CA VAL A 85 -1.58 10.81 -10.25
C VAL A 85 -1.27 10.11 -11.57
N ARG A 86 -0.09 9.50 -11.66
CA ARG A 86 0.35 8.66 -12.77
C ARG A 86 0.28 7.20 -12.35
N TRP A 87 -0.54 6.42 -13.04
CA TRP A 87 -0.65 4.97 -12.80
C TRP A 87 0.36 4.19 -13.64
N ASP A 88 0.80 3.03 -13.15
CA ASP A 88 1.69 2.12 -13.90
C ASP A 88 0.98 1.42 -15.07
N GLN A 89 -0.31 1.15 -14.91
CA GLN A 89 -1.14 0.43 -15.88
C GLN A 89 -1.35 1.26 -17.16
N PRO A 90 -1.11 0.70 -18.35
CA PRO A 90 -1.27 1.43 -19.61
C PRO A 90 -2.73 1.77 -19.93
N ASP A 91 -3.67 0.93 -19.49
CA ASP A 91 -5.10 1.10 -19.74
C ASP A 91 -5.82 1.94 -18.68
N LYS A 92 -5.15 2.28 -17.57
CA LYS A 92 -5.69 3.17 -16.54
C LYS A 92 -5.31 4.62 -16.84
N PRO A 93 -6.28 5.53 -17.04
CA PRO A 93 -6.00 6.93 -17.30
C PRO A 93 -5.39 7.56 -16.06
N ASP A 94 -4.49 8.50 -16.27
CA ASP A 94 -3.97 9.32 -15.18
C ASP A 94 -5.08 10.18 -14.58
N GLU A 95 -4.83 10.72 -13.40
CA GLU A 95 -5.78 11.60 -12.73
C GLU A 95 -5.17 12.99 -12.55
N LEU A 96 -6.00 14.01 -12.72
CA LEU A 96 -5.66 15.41 -12.45
C LEU A 96 -6.80 16.08 -11.71
N TYR A 97 -6.52 16.59 -10.52
CA TYR A 97 -7.51 17.27 -9.67
C TYR A 97 -7.09 18.71 -9.42
N ASP A 98 -8.06 19.62 -9.50
CA ASP A 98 -7.94 20.99 -9.00
C ASP A 98 -8.31 20.99 -7.52
N LEU A 99 -7.32 21.12 -6.65
CA LEU A 99 -7.48 21.02 -5.20
C LEU A 99 -8.15 22.25 -4.58
N VAL A 100 -8.26 23.34 -5.33
CA VAL A 100 -8.96 24.55 -4.89
C VAL A 100 -10.43 24.44 -5.22
N ALA A 101 -10.76 24.08 -6.47
CA ALA A 101 -12.14 23.92 -6.90
C ALA A 101 -12.79 22.60 -6.43
N ASP A 102 -12.00 21.55 -6.25
CA ASP A 102 -12.42 20.19 -5.90
C ASP A 102 -11.51 19.60 -4.80
N PRO A 103 -11.61 20.10 -3.56
CA PRO A 103 -10.75 19.66 -2.45
C PRO A 103 -10.97 18.19 -2.04
N HIS A 104 -12.05 17.58 -2.51
CA HIS A 104 -12.40 16.18 -2.27
C HIS A 104 -12.03 15.26 -3.44
N GLU A 105 -11.40 15.78 -4.50
CA GLU A 105 -10.85 15.00 -5.62
C GLU A 105 -11.89 14.13 -6.32
N THR A 106 -13.10 14.67 -6.49
CA THR A 106 -14.26 13.98 -7.05
C THR A 106 -14.31 14.01 -8.58
N THR A 107 -13.64 14.97 -9.21
CA THR A 107 -13.74 15.23 -10.66
C THR A 107 -12.36 15.13 -11.31
N ASN A 108 -12.11 14.04 -12.03
CA ASN A 108 -10.87 13.89 -12.80
C ASN A 108 -10.88 14.80 -14.05
N LEU A 109 -9.93 15.75 -14.10
CA LEU A 109 -9.76 16.73 -15.17
C LEU A 109 -8.77 16.31 -16.27
N ILE A 110 -8.15 15.13 -16.20
CA ILE A 110 -6.99 14.74 -17.04
C ILE A 110 -7.18 14.96 -18.56
N ASN A 111 -8.42 14.79 -19.05
CA ASN A 111 -8.79 14.88 -20.46
C ASN A 111 -9.38 16.25 -20.84
N LYS A 112 -9.56 17.18 -19.90
CA LYS A 112 -10.13 18.50 -20.17
C LYS A 112 -9.10 19.38 -20.89
N PRO A 113 -9.44 20.01 -22.05
CA PRO A 113 -8.51 20.89 -22.76
C PRO A 113 -8.01 22.07 -21.91
N THR A 114 -8.85 22.56 -21.01
CA THR A 114 -8.59 23.72 -20.12
C THR A 114 -7.40 23.50 -19.19
N VAL A 115 -7.11 22.26 -18.78
CA VAL A 115 -6.00 21.94 -17.86
C VAL A 115 -4.78 21.37 -18.58
N ARG A 116 -4.74 21.36 -19.92
CA ARG A 116 -3.64 20.78 -20.71
C ARG A 116 -2.27 21.31 -20.28
N SER A 117 -2.12 22.63 -20.18
CA SER A 117 -0.85 23.25 -19.80
C SER A 117 -0.40 22.85 -18.39
N VAL A 118 -1.35 22.82 -17.44
CA VAL A 118 -1.11 22.39 -16.05
C VAL A 118 -0.68 20.93 -16.02
N ARG A 119 -1.43 20.05 -16.68
CA ARG A 119 -1.12 18.63 -16.81
C ARG A 119 0.29 18.42 -17.34
N ASP A 120 0.59 19.00 -18.50
CA ASP A 120 1.87 18.79 -19.17
C ASP A 120 3.04 19.37 -18.34
N GLY A 121 2.80 20.46 -17.60
CA GLY A 121 3.76 21.03 -16.65
C GLY A 121 4.05 20.12 -15.45
N LEU A 122 3.02 19.55 -14.83
CA LEU A 122 3.17 18.60 -13.73
C LEU A 122 3.86 17.32 -14.18
N LEU A 123 3.54 16.84 -15.38
CA LEU A 123 4.19 15.68 -15.99
C LEU A 123 5.68 15.90 -16.22
N ARG A 124 6.08 17.05 -16.75
CA ARG A 124 7.49 17.39 -16.90
C ARG A 124 8.21 17.42 -15.54
N ARG A 125 7.62 18.03 -14.52
CA ARG A 125 8.21 18.08 -13.17
C ARG A 125 8.36 16.69 -12.55
N LEU A 126 7.35 15.85 -12.69
CA LEU A 126 7.41 14.46 -12.20
C LEU A 126 8.49 13.66 -12.94
N ASN A 127 8.60 13.80 -14.26
CA ASN A 127 9.66 13.16 -15.04
C ASN A 127 11.06 13.60 -14.60
N VAL A 128 11.29 14.91 -14.40
CA VAL A 128 12.57 15.43 -13.90
C VAL A 128 12.91 14.84 -12.53
N TRP A 129 11.92 14.70 -11.65
CA TRP A 129 12.15 14.05 -10.36
C TRP A 129 12.53 12.57 -10.54
N MET A 130 11.77 11.83 -11.35
CA MET A 130 12.04 10.41 -11.62
C MET A 130 13.42 10.19 -12.25
N GLU A 131 13.86 11.06 -13.16
CA GLU A 131 15.20 11.02 -13.74
C GLU A 131 16.29 11.23 -12.68
N ARG A 132 16.12 12.24 -11.82
CA ARG A 132 17.07 12.59 -10.77
C ARG A 132 17.21 11.50 -9.71
N THR A 133 16.13 10.75 -9.44
CA THR A 133 16.09 9.70 -8.40
C THR A 133 16.27 8.30 -8.95
N ASP A 134 16.55 8.17 -10.26
CA ASP A 134 16.62 6.90 -10.98
C ASP A 134 15.40 5.99 -10.73
N ASP A 135 14.20 6.60 -10.78
CA ASP A 135 12.97 5.91 -10.47
C ASP A 135 12.59 4.89 -11.57
N PRO A 136 12.25 3.63 -11.22
CA PRO A 136 11.84 2.62 -12.20
C PRO A 136 10.58 3.00 -13.00
N ALA A 137 9.75 3.91 -12.48
CA ALA A 137 8.55 4.40 -13.16
C ALA A 137 8.85 5.12 -14.49
N ARG A 138 10.11 5.51 -14.75
CA ARG A 138 10.57 6.01 -16.05
C ARG A 138 10.34 5.03 -17.21
N PHE A 139 10.25 3.74 -16.90
CA PHE A 139 10.10 2.66 -17.86
C PHE A 139 8.67 2.12 -17.95
N TRP A 140 7.70 2.77 -17.29
CA TRP A 140 6.31 2.36 -17.40
C TRP A 140 5.80 2.47 -18.85
N ALA A 141 4.90 1.54 -19.19
CA ALA A 141 4.32 1.47 -20.51
C ALA A 141 3.56 2.77 -20.85
N LYS A 142 3.58 3.13 -22.14
CA LYS A 142 2.79 4.28 -22.61
C LYS A 142 1.30 4.02 -22.39
N LYS A 143 0.58 5.07 -22.01
CA LYS A 143 -0.87 5.03 -21.88
C LYS A 143 -1.52 4.66 -23.21
N SER A 144 -2.48 3.74 -23.19
CA SER A 144 -3.18 3.29 -24.39
C SER A 144 -4.14 4.35 -24.94
N GLY A 145 -4.44 5.39 -24.15
CA GLY A 145 -5.39 6.45 -24.50
C GLY A 145 -6.85 6.04 -24.35
N LYS A 146 -7.12 4.78 -24.00
CA LYS A 146 -8.44 4.33 -23.60
C LYS A 146 -8.74 4.90 -22.22
N THR A 147 -9.94 5.45 -22.06
CA THR A 147 -10.48 5.79 -20.74
C THR A 147 -11.47 4.67 -20.42
N PRO A 148 -11.15 3.74 -19.50
CA PRO A 148 -12.11 2.79 -18.98
C PRO A 148 -13.31 3.57 -18.45
N ASN A 149 -14.52 3.05 -18.68
CA ASN A 149 -15.68 3.64 -18.05
C ASN A 149 -15.56 3.43 -16.53
N GLN A 150 -15.87 4.44 -15.71
CA GLN A 150 -15.90 4.32 -14.25
C GLN A 150 -16.74 3.13 -13.78
N ALA A 151 -17.81 2.79 -14.52
CA ALA A 151 -18.61 1.60 -14.25
C ALA A 151 -17.88 0.28 -14.52
N GLU A 152 -17.00 0.23 -15.51
CA GLU A 152 -16.15 -0.93 -15.81
C GLU A 152 -15.05 -1.09 -14.76
N GLU A 153 -14.42 0.01 -14.33
CA GLU A 153 -13.42 -0.01 -13.25
C GLU A 153 -14.06 -0.46 -11.92
N ALA A 154 -15.20 0.12 -11.55
CA ALA A 154 -15.92 -0.28 -10.35
C ALA A 154 -16.37 -1.74 -10.40
N ARG A 155 -16.77 -2.24 -11.58
CA ARG A 155 -17.10 -3.67 -11.78
C ARG A 155 -15.87 -4.55 -11.65
N ALA A 156 -14.76 -4.22 -12.29
CA ALA A 156 -13.53 -4.99 -12.21
C ALA A 156 -12.96 -5.02 -10.78
N GLU A 157 -13.02 -3.90 -10.05
CA GLU A 157 -12.63 -3.82 -8.65
C GLU A 157 -13.57 -4.64 -7.75
N ALA A 158 -14.88 -4.56 -8.00
CA ALA A 158 -15.88 -5.36 -7.29
C ALA A 158 -15.72 -6.87 -7.56
N GLU A 159 -15.46 -7.27 -8.81
CA GLU A 159 -15.23 -8.65 -9.21
C GLU A 159 -13.93 -9.21 -8.61
N LEU A 160 -12.84 -8.44 -8.68
CA LEU A 160 -11.58 -8.81 -8.03
C LEU A 160 -11.78 -8.99 -6.53
N ARG A 161 -12.44 -8.02 -5.87
CA ARG A 161 -12.73 -8.10 -4.45
C ARG A 161 -13.62 -9.30 -4.11
N ALA A 162 -14.68 -9.54 -4.88
CA ALA A 162 -15.57 -10.67 -4.68
C ALA A 162 -14.84 -12.01 -4.86
N GLY A 163 -13.94 -12.13 -5.85
CA GLY A 163 -13.12 -13.31 -6.04
C GLY A 163 -12.13 -13.55 -4.90
N LEU A 164 -11.49 -12.49 -4.40
CA LEU A 164 -10.59 -12.56 -3.24
C LEU A 164 -11.35 -12.92 -1.95
N GLU A 165 -12.57 -12.39 -1.78
CA GLU A 165 -13.43 -12.63 -0.63
C GLU A 165 -14.30 -13.89 -0.75
N ASP A 166 -14.18 -14.67 -1.84
CA ASP A 166 -14.92 -15.92 -1.98
C ASP A 166 -14.53 -16.87 -0.85
N LYS A 167 -15.48 -17.07 0.06
CA LYS A 167 -15.37 -17.87 1.26
C LYS A 167 -16.22 -19.13 1.17
N THR A 168 -16.53 -19.58 -0.04
CA THR A 168 -17.17 -20.87 -0.28
C THR A 168 -16.18 -21.98 0.09
N PRO A 169 -16.55 -22.90 1.01
CA PRO A 169 -15.66 -23.99 1.41
C PRO A 169 -15.57 -25.06 0.32
N VAL A 170 -14.36 -25.55 0.08
CA VAL A 170 -14.13 -26.77 -0.70
C VAL A 170 -14.32 -27.97 0.22
N LYS A 171 -14.99 -29.01 -0.27
CA LYS A 171 -15.18 -30.26 0.49
C LYS A 171 -13.84 -30.98 0.65
N VAL A 172 -13.37 -31.10 1.89
CA VAL A 172 -12.15 -31.80 2.28
C VAL A 172 -12.52 -32.88 3.29
N ASP A 173 -11.85 -34.03 3.27
CA ASP A 173 -12.06 -35.08 4.27
C ASP A 173 -11.69 -34.56 5.68
N PRO A 174 -12.62 -34.53 6.63
CA PRO A 174 -12.38 -34.02 7.98
C PRO A 174 -11.25 -34.73 8.72
N ARG A 175 -10.88 -35.96 8.34
CA ARG A 175 -9.76 -36.70 8.95
C ARG A 175 -8.41 -36.04 8.68
N VAL A 176 -8.29 -35.29 7.58
CA VAL A 176 -7.05 -34.55 7.27
C VAL A 176 -6.80 -33.46 8.32
N PHE A 177 -7.86 -32.90 8.90
CA PHE A 177 -7.77 -31.81 9.86
C PHE A 177 -7.15 -32.22 11.20
N ASP A 178 -7.20 -33.51 11.55
CA ASP A 178 -6.59 -34.02 12.79
C ASP A 178 -5.07 -33.78 12.82
N ALA A 179 -4.42 -33.81 11.65
CA ALA A 179 -2.99 -33.50 11.52
C ALA A 179 -2.67 -32.02 11.78
N TYR A 180 -3.63 -31.12 11.58
CA TYR A 180 -3.48 -29.67 11.72
C TYR A 180 -3.73 -29.17 13.13
N VAL A 181 -4.47 -29.92 13.95
CA VAL A 181 -4.71 -29.60 15.36
C VAL A 181 -3.39 -29.54 16.12
N GLY A 182 -3.23 -28.52 16.97
CA GLY A 182 -2.02 -28.32 17.75
C GLY A 182 -1.73 -26.86 18.07
N ARG A 183 -0.61 -26.63 18.74
CA ARG A 183 -0.09 -25.29 19.01
C ARG A 183 1.03 -24.95 18.03
N TYR A 184 1.04 -23.72 17.57
CA TYR A 184 2.04 -23.20 16.64
C TYR A 184 2.65 -21.92 17.20
N GLU A 185 3.96 -21.76 17.06
CA GLU A 185 4.70 -20.60 17.55
C GLU A 185 5.33 -19.83 16.39
N PHE A 186 4.95 -18.57 16.24
CA PHE A 186 5.57 -17.64 15.30
C PHE A 186 6.97 -17.24 15.75
N VAL A 187 7.80 -16.80 14.80
CA VAL A 187 9.15 -16.25 15.07
C VAL A 187 9.17 -15.11 16.10
N THR A 188 8.04 -14.43 16.31
CA THR A 188 7.84 -13.40 17.33
C THR A 188 7.56 -13.96 18.74
N ARG A 189 7.71 -15.28 18.96
CA ARG A 189 7.36 -16.03 20.19
C ARG A 189 5.88 -15.98 20.57
N MET A 190 5.05 -15.72 19.57
CA MET A 190 3.61 -15.63 19.73
C MET A 190 3.01 -16.98 19.38
N ALA A 191 2.26 -17.56 20.32
CA ALA A 191 1.67 -18.87 20.16
C ALA A 191 0.20 -18.78 19.78
N VAL A 192 -0.20 -19.55 18.77
CA VAL A 192 -1.58 -19.70 18.30
C VAL A 192 -1.98 -21.16 18.36
N SER A 193 -3.28 -21.43 18.47
CA SER A 193 -3.80 -22.79 18.50
C SER A 193 -4.74 -23.06 17.33
N ILE A 194 -4.60 -24.25 16.75
CA ILE A 194 -5.56 -24.79 15.79
C ILE A 194 -6.34 -25.90 16.49
N SER A 195 -7.66 -25.79 16.45
CA SER A 195 -8.58 -26.78 17.02
C SER A 195 -9.59 -27.25 15.98
N LYS A 196 -10.08 -28.47 16.13
CA LYS A 196 -11.12 -29.06 15.29
C LYS A 196 -12.41 -29.22 16.10
N GLU A 197 -13.55 -28.86 15.53
CA GLU A 197 -14.87 -29.19 16.07
C GLU A 197 -15.74 -29.79 14.97
N GLY A 198 -16.01 -31.08 15.05
CA GLY A 198 -16.65 -31.83 13.98
C GLY A 198 -15.85 -31.72 12.67
N ASP A 199 -16.49 -31.19 11.63
CA ASP A 199 -15.91 -31.05 10.30
C ASP A 199 -15.29 -29.67 10.03
N ARG A 200 -15.01 -28.90 11.08
CA ARG A 200 -14.51 -27.52 10.96
C ARG A 200 -13.22 -27.31 11.73
N LEU A 201 -12.34 -26.48 11.18
CA LEU A 201 -11.14 -26.00 11.84
C LEU A 201 -11.32 -24.59 12.37
N PHE A 202 -10.69 -24.33 13.50
CA PHE A 202 -10.72 -23.04 14.17
C PHE A 202 -9.32 -22.61 14.53
N PHE A 203 -9.05 -21.34 14.27
CA PHE A 203 -7.87 -20.61 14.67
C PHE A 203 -8.18 -19.81 15.94
N LEU A 204 -7.38 -20.00 16.97
CA LEU A 204 -7.34 -19.15 18.16
C LEU A 204 -6.06 -18.32 18.09
N GLY A 205 -6.24 -17.05 17.69
CA GLY A 205 -5.15 -16.11 17.47
C GLY A 205 -4.96 -15.11 18.60
N ASP A 206 -4.05 -14.18 18.34
CA ASP A 206 -3.49 -13.23 19.31
C ASP A 206 -4.48 -12.15 19.76
N PHE A 207 -5.56 -11.97 19.00
CA PHE A 207 -6.64 -11.02 19.29
C PHE A 207 -7.72 -11.60 20.21
N GLY A 208 -7.46 -12.75 20.85
CA GLY A 208 -8.34 -13.35 21.86
C GLY A 208 -9.64 -13.95 21.32
N GLY A 209 -9.79 -14.09 20.00
CA GLY A 209 -10.99 -14.61 19.34
C GLY A 209 -10.75 -15.98 18.69
N LYS A 210 -11.70 -16.90 18.89
CA LYS A 210 -11.80 -18.14 18.12
C LYS A 210 -12.51 -17.85 16.79
N SER A 211 -11.89 -18.21 15.67
CA SER A 211 -12.45 -17.97 14.33
C SER A 211 -12.31 -19.19 13.45
N GLU A 212 -13.33 -19.46 12.64
CA GLU A 212 -13.32 -20.57 11.69
C GLU A 212 -12.30 -20.34 10.55
N LEU A 213 -11.65 -21.44 10.16
CA LEU A 213 -10.82 -21.53 8.96
C LEU A 213 -11.61 -22.27 7.88
N ILE A 214 -11.88 -21.58 6.79
CA ILE A 214 -12.65 -22.08 5.65
C ILE A 214 -11.71 -22.83 4.71
N PRO A 215 -11.93 -24.12 4.43
CA PRO A 215 -11.07 -24.89 3.53
C PRO A 215 -11.17 -24.38 2.08
N LYS A 216 -10.03 -24.17 1.44
CA LYS A 216 -9.89 -23.90 0.00
C LYS A 216 -9.18 -25.04 -0.74
N SER A 217 -8.39 -25.82 -0.03
CA SER A 217 -7.83 -27.10 -0.49
C SER A 217 -7.58 -27.99 0.75
N GLU A 218 -6.93 -29.15 0.56
CA GLU A 218 -6.55 -30.00 1.70
C GLU A 218 -5.63 -29.30 2.71
N ASN A 219 -4.83 -28.33 2.29
CA ASN A 219 -3.83 -27.67 3.14
C ASN A 219 -3.95 -26.15 3.18
N GLU A 220 -4.85 -25.55 2.40
CA GLU A 220 -5.05 -24.11 2.32
C GLU A 220 -6.41 -23.70 2.86
N PHE A 221 -6.43 -22.65 3.68
CA PHE A 221 -7.61 -22.16 4.37
C PHE A 221 -7.67 -20.62 4.37
N LEU A 222 -8.88 -20.08 4.44
CA LEU A 222 -9.13 -18.65 4.63
C LEU A 222 -9.72 -18.38 6.02
N HIS A 223 -9.35 -17.27 6.63
CA HIS A 223 -10.00 -16.81 7.86
C HIS A 223 -11.43 -16.35 7.58
N ARG A 224 -12.40 -16.77 8.39
CA ARG A 224 -13.81 -16.39 8.23
C ARG A 224 -14.03 -14.89 8.13
N ASN A 225 -13.36 -14.11 8.98
CA ASN A 225 -13.67 -12.68 9.18
C ASN A 225 -12.57 -11.71 8.75
N LEU A 226 -11.36 -12.20 8.45
CA LEU A 226 -10.19 -11.36 8.20
C LEU A 226 -9.59 -11.74 6.84
N PRO A 227 -8.89 -10.81 6.16
CA PRO A 227 -8.22 -11.10 4.89
C PRO A 227 -6.91 -11.87 5.13
N MET A 228 -7.03 -13.07 5.70
CA MET A 228 -5.88 -13.92 6.06
C MET A 228 -6.04 -15.29 5.42
N ARG A 229 -4.95 -15.75 4.82
CA ARG A 229 -4.79 -17.09 4.26
C ARG A 229 -3.81 -17.89 5.12
N PHE A 230 -4.12 -19.16 5.30
CA PHE A 230 -3.35 -20.10 6.09
C PHE A 230 -2.99 -21.31 5.23
N THR A 231 -1.73 -21.71 5.24
CA THR A 231 -1.24 -22.89 4.54
C THR A 231 -0.51 -23.79 5.51
N PHE A 232 -0.98 -25.03 5.66
CA PHE A 232 -0.30 -26.05 6.45
C PHE A 232 0.74 -26.77 5.60
N VAL A 233 1.99 -26.78 6.06
CA VAL A 233 3.10 -27.37 5.31
C VAL A 233 3.52 -28.69 5.96
N LYS A 234 3.59 -29.74 5.15
CA LYS A 234 4.01 -31.09 5.54
C LYS A 234 5.47 -31.35 5.13
N ASP A 235 6.17 -32.19 5.88
CA ASP A 235 7.46 -32.74 5.49
C ASP A 235 7.32 -33.90 4.49
N GLU A 236 8.44 -34.47 4.04
CA GLU A 236 8.49 -35.64 3.14
C GLU A 236 7.80 -36.88 3.72
N LYS A 237 7.60 -36.94 5.04
CA LYS A 237 6.93 -38.04 5.75
C LYS A 237 5.45 -37.74 5.98
N GLY A 238 4.93 -36.65 5.42
CA GLY A 238 3.52 -36.23 5.54
C GLY A 238 3.16 -35.56 6.87
N ARG A 239 4.12 -35.26 7.75
CA ARG A 239 3.87 -34.61 9.04
C ARG A 239 3.84 -33.11 8.91
N VAL A 240 2.86 -32.46 9.55
CA VAL A 240 2.73 -31.00 9.55
C VAL A 240 3.84 -30.38 10.39
N THR A 241 4.69 -29.58 9.76
CA THR A 241 5.86 -28.96 10.42
C THR A 241 5.60 -27.52 10.84
N HIS A 242 4.87 -26.77 10.02
CA HIS A 242 4.58 -25.38 10.28
C HIS A 242 3.30 -24.92 9.57
N LEU A 243 2.77 -23.82 10.09
CA LEU A 243 1.69 -23.04 9.54
C LEU A 243 2.29 -21.78 8.90
N VAL A 244 1.91 -21.48 7.67
CA VAL A 244 2.21 -20.20 7.02
C VAL A 244 0.96 -19.35 7.08
N ARG A 245 1.05 -18.15 7.69
CA ARG A 245 0.01 -17.13 7.66
C ARG A 245 0.40 -16.02 6.69
N ARG A 246 -0.51 -15.72 5.78
CA ARG A 246 -0.43 -14.61 4.83
C ARG A 246 -1.55 -13.62 5.10
N ASN A 247 -1.23 -12.34 5.29
CA ASN A 247 -2.22 -11.26 5.51
C ASN A 247 -2.75 -10.71 4.17
N SER A 248 -3.10 -11.61 3.27
CA SER A 248 -3.63 -11.34 1.94
C SER A 248 -4.54 -12.50 1.54
N LEU A 249 -5.64 -12.20 0.86
CA LEU A 249 -6.50 -13.22 0.26
C LEU A 249 -5.99 -13.64 -1.13
N ALA A 250 -5.19 -12.80 -1.79
CA ALA A 250 -4.63 -13.11 -3.09
C ALA A 250 -3.51 -14.18 -2.99
N PRO A 251 -3.59 -15.27 -3.80
CA PRO A 251 -2.67 -16.40 -3.71
C PRO A 251 -1.27 -16.14 -4.29
N ASP A 252 -1.16 -15.23 -5.24
CA ASP A 252 0.05 -14.89 -6.02
C ASP A 252 0.81 -13.67 -5.48
N VAL A 253 0.31 -13.11 -4.38
CA VAL A 253 0.78 -11.86 -3.81
C VAL A 253 1.91 -12.08 -2.83
N ARG A 254 3.06 -11.43 -3.09
CA ARG A 254 4.19 -11.42 -2.16
C ARG A 254 3.84 -10.50 -1.00
N THR A 255 3.57 -11.11 0.15
CA THR A 255 3.60 -10.44 1.45
C THR A 255 4.61 -11.13 2.33
N ILE A 256 4.91 -10.54 3.49
CA ILE A 256 5.73 -11.21 4.50
C ILE A 256 4.93 -12.39 5.05
N ASP A 257 5.25 -13.58 4.54
CA ASP A 257 4.70 -14.83 5.04
C ASP A 257 5.23 -15.09 6.45
N MET A 258 4.31 -15.13 7.42
CA MET A 258 4.66 -15.42 8.80
C MET A 258 4.59 -16.93 9.02
N LYS A 259 5.74 -17.53 9.35
CA LYS A 259 5.83 -18.96 9.66
C LYS A 259 5.69 -19.18 11.16
N ALA A 260 4.81 -20.11 11.53
CA ALA A 260 4.66 -20.61 12.88
C ALA A 260 5.00 -22.10 12.93
N ARG A 261 6.03 -22.47 13.68
CA ARG A 261 6.44 -23.88 13.84
C ARG A 261 5.43 -24.59 14.72
N LYS A 262 5.05 -25.83 14.37
CA LYS A 262 4.23 -26.67 15.25
C LYS A 262 5.05 -27.07 16.49
N ILE A 263 4.52 -26.81 17.68
CA ILE A 263 5.20 -27.08 18.95
C ILE A 263 4.49 -28.17 19.79
N GLU A 264 3.19 -28.38 19.55
CA GLU A 264 2.36 -29.43 20.17
C GLU A 264 1.38 -29.97 19.13
#